data_AF-A0A7C2BSG5-F1
#
_entry.id   AF-A0A7C2BSG5-F1
#
_cell.length_a   1.000
_cell.length_b   1.000
_cell.length_c   1.000
_cell.angle_alpha   90.00
_cell.angle_beta   90.00
_cell.angle_gamma   90.00
#
_symmetry.space_group_name_H-M   'P 1'
#
loop_
_entity.id
_entity.type
_entity.pdbx_description
1 polymer ?
#
loop_
_entity_poly.entity_id
_entity_poly.type
_entity_poly.pdbx_seq_one_letter_code
_entity_poly.pdbx_strand_id
1 'polypeptide(L)'
;MAKQQYSSHQQKVIANYYDNLDTIMLTKLQELVTELYLADSKQKQDRLWNQAHKAMVKMKIKPALIDHIMKQRLVTTLAKNLEDWLRVSNK
;
A
#
# COMPACT_ATOMS: atom_id res chain seq x y z
N MET A 1 17.85 4.17 9.44
CA MET A 1 16.80 3.43 8.70
C MET A 1 17.43 2.88 7.43
N ALA A 2 17.49 1.55 7.26
CA ALA A 2 18.07 0.94 6.06
C ALA A 2 17.05 1.01 4.91
N LYS A 3 17.33 1.81 3.88
CA LYS A 3 16.64 1.69 2.58
C LYS A 3 16.89 0.27 2.10
N GLN A 4 15.84 -0.51 1.84
CA GLN A 4 16.00 -1.80 1.15
C GLN A 4 16.61 -1.51 -0.22
N GLN A 5 17.91 -1.77 -0.37
CA GLN A 5 18.63 -1.59 -1.63
C GLN A 5 18.33 -2.79 -2.54
N TYR A 6 17.31 -2.64 -3.37
CA TYR A 6 17.05 -3.56 -4.47
C TYR A 6 18.10 -3.38 -5.57
N SER A 7 18.53 -4.48 -6.20
CA SER A 7 19.39 -4.41 -7.39
C SER A 7 18.66 -3.72 -8.55
N SER A 8 19.38 -3.14 -9.51
CA SER A 8 18.78 -2.43 -10.65
C SER A 8 17.78 -3.29 -11.43
N HIS A 9 18.05 -4.59 -11.54
CA HIS A 9 17.12 -5.55 -12.14
C HIS A 9 15.84 -5.71 -11.29
N GLN A 10 15.97 -5.87 -9.97
CA GLN A 10 14.83 -5.97 -9.06
C GLN A 10 13.97 -4.70 -9.07
N GLN A 11 14.59 -3.51 -9.10
CA GLN A 11 13.88 -2.25 -9.20
C GLN A 11 13.04 -2.16 -10.47
N LYS A 12 13.59 -2.59 -11.62
CA LYS A 12 12.88 -2.62 -12.90
C LYS A 12 11.69 -3.58 -12.87
N VAL A 13 11.87 -4.78 -12.32
CA VAL A 13 10.78 -5.76 -12.17
C VAL A 13 9.67 -5.23 -11.26
N ILE A 14 10.03 -4.55 -10.17
CA ILE A 14 9.07 -3.92 -9.25
C ILE A 14 8.34 -2.78 -9.94
N ALA A 15 9.06 -1.90 -10.64
CA ALA A 15 8.48 -0.77 -11.37
C ALA A 15 7.46 -1.24 -12.41
N ASN A 16 7.87 -2.15 -13.30
CA ASN A 16 7.00 -2.69 -14.34
C ASN A 16 5.73 -3.35 -13.78
N TYR A 17 5.79 -3.94 -12.58
CA TYR A 17 4.65 -4.58 -11.96
C TYR A 17 3.59 -3.58 -11.46
N TYR A 18 3.99 -2.35 -11.12
CA TYR A 18 3.11 -1.30 -10.58
C TYR A 18 2.88 -0.12 -11.53
N ASP A 19 3.47 -0.16 -12.72
CA ASP A 19 3.43 0.91 -13.75
C ASP A 19 2.02 1.30 -14.21
N ASN A 20 1.01 0.47 -13.92
CA ASN A 20 -0.38 0.68 -14.32
C ASN A 20 -1.36 0.51 -13.15
N LEU A 21 -0.93 0.88 -11.94
CA LEU A 21 -1.83 0.88 -10.80
C LEU A 21 -2.98 1.86 -11.03
N ASP A 22 -4.20 1.41 -10.69
CA ASP A 22 -5.40 2.24 -10.73
C ASP A 22 -5.21 3.48 -9.84
N THR A 23 -5.00 4.64 -10.47
CA THR A 23 -4.71 5.91 -9.81
C THR A 23 -5.83 6.33 -8.85
N ILE A 24 -7.08 5.99 -9.16
CA ILE A 24 -8.23 6.29 -8.28
C ILE A 24 -8.11 5.48 -6.99
N MET A 25 -7.75 4.20 -7.10
CA MET A 25 -7.54 3.34 -5.94
C MET A 25 -6.29 3.73 -5.14
N LEU A 26 -5.24 4.24 -5.79
CA LEU A 26 -4.07 4.82 -5.12
C LEU A 26 -4.45 6.03 -4.26
N THR A 27 -5.21 6.98 -4.81
CA THR A 27 -5.70 8.14 -4.06
C THR A 27 -6.56 7.70 -2.88
N LYS A 28 -7.47 6.74 -3.10
CA LYS A 28 -8.29 6.17 -2.02
C LYS A 28 -7.45 5.53 -0.92
N LEU A 29 -6.34 4.86 -1.26
CA LEU A 29 -5.43 4.30 -0.25
C LEU A 29 -4.70 5.40 0.54
N GLN A 30 -4.38 6.55 -0.07
CA GLN A 30 -3.82 7.70 0.67
C GLN A 30 -4.80 8.23 1.71
N GLU A 31 -6.07 8.38 1.34
CA GLU A 31 -7.13 8.79 2.25
C GLU A 31 -7.29 7.78 3.40
N LEU A 32 -7.35 6.49 3.08
CA LEU A 32 -7.47 5.42 4.08
C LEU A 32 -6.28 5.37 5.06
N VAL A 33 -5.05 5.62 4.59
CA VAL A 33 -3.87 5.70 5.47
C VAL A 33 -4.02 6.86 6.46
N THR A 34 -4.49 8.02 5.99
CA THR A 34 -4.73 9.19 6.84
C THR A 34 -5.83 8.91 7.86
N GLU A 35 -6.95 8.35 7.43
CA GLU A 35 -8.05 7.97 8.32
C GLU A 35 -7.64 6.92 9.34
N LEU A 36 -6.81 5.94 8.95
CA LEU A 36 -6.28 4.92 9.85
C LEU A 36 -5.37 5.53 10.93
N TYR A 37 -4.56 6.52 10.56
CA TYR A 37 -3.71 7.24 11.50
C TYR A 37 -4.52 8.02 12.54
N LEU A 38 -5.66 8.58 12.14
CA LEU A 38 -6.56 9.36 12.99
C LEU A 38 -7.62 8.51 13.73
N ALA A 39 -7.75 7.23 13.42
CA ALA A 39 -8.78 6.38 13.98
C ALA A 39 -8.47 6.01 15.44
N ASP A 40 -9.36 6.42 16.33
CA ASP A 40 -9.30 6.27 17.79
C ASP A 40 -10.05 5.05 18.33
N SER A 41 -10.91 4.42 17.51
CA SER A 41 -11.68 3.23 17.88
C SER A 41 -11.29 1.99 17.07
N LYS A 42 -11.23 0.85 17.76
CA LYS A 42 -10.99 -0.48 17.17
C LYS A 42 -11.95 -0.78 16.02
N GLN A 43 -13.24 -0.46 16.19
CA GLN A 43 -14.27 -0.71 15.19
C GLN A 43 -14.03 0.13 13.92
N LYS A 44 -13.67 1.40 14.05
CA LYS A 44 -13.33 2.27 12.90
C LYS A 44 -12.09 1.75 12.20
N GLN A 45 -11.03 1.42 12.94
CA GLN A 45 -9.81 0.83 12.37
C GLN A 45 -10.09 -0.44 11.58
N ASP A 46 -10.91 -1.36 12.11
CA ASP A 46 -11.23 -2.61 11.42
C ASP A 46 -12.01 -2.37 10.11
N ARG A 47 -12.94 -1.40 10.09
CA ARG A 47 -13.63 -0.99 8.87
C ARG A 47 -12.66 -0.42 7.83
N LEU A 48 -11.73 0.44 8.25
CA LEU A 48 -10.74 1.05 7.37
C LEU A 48 -9.75 0.02 6.82
N TRP A 49 -9.27 -0.91 7.64
CA TRP A 49 -8.42 -2.02 7.19
C TRP A 49 -9.13 -2.93 6.17
N ASN A 50 -10.43 -3.19 6.35
CA ASN A 50 -11.21 -3.93 5.36
C ASN A 50 -11.34 -3.18 4.03
N GLN A 51 -11.44 -1.85 4.07
CA GLN A 51 -11.45 -1.03 2.86
C GLN A 51 -10.09 -1.00 2.18
N ALA A 52 -9.00 -0.86 2.95
CA ALA A 52 -7.63 -0.90 2.44
C ALA A 52 -7.33 -2.25 1.76
N HIS A 53 -7.73 -3.36 2.37
CA HIS A 53 -7.65 -4.68 1.76
C HIS A 53 -8.33 -4.74 0.39
N LYS A 54 -9.60 -4.29 0.31
CA LYS A 54 -10.35 -4.28 -0.95
C LYS A 54 -9.69 -3.41 -2.01
N ALA A 55 -9.14 -2.26 -1.63
CA ALA A 55 -8.42 -1.38 -2.56
C ALA A 55 -7.15 -2.06 -3.09
N MET A 56 -6.32 -2.65 -2.23
CA MET A 56 -5.12 -3.39 -2.64
C MET A 56 -5.44 -4.56 -3.57
N VAL A 57 -6.52 -5.30 -3.31
CA VAL A 57 -6.98 -6.40 -4.20
C VAL A 57 -7.39 -5.85 -5.57
N LYS A 58 -8.17 -4.76 -5.63
CA LYS A 58 -8.57 -4.13 -6.89
C LYS A 58 -7.39 -3.63 -7.72
N MET A 59 -6.38 -3.11 -7.02
CA MET A 59 -5.11 -2.69 -7.60
C MET A 59 -4.20 -3.85 -8.02
N LYS A 60 -4.64 -5.10 -7.84
CA LYS A 60 -3.88 -6.31 -8.18
C LYS A 60 -2.52 -6.36 -7.48
N ILE A 61 -2.41 -5.81 -6.27
CA ILE A 61 -1.22 -5.95 -5.44
C ILE A 61 -1.00 -7.43 -5.14
N LYS A 62 0.28 -7.87 -5.11
CA LYS A 62 0.64 -9.28 -4.85
C LYS A 62 -0.04 -9.77 -3.56
N PRO A 63 -0.75 -10.93 -3.59
CA PRO A 63 -1.45 -11.45 -2.40
C PRO A 63 -0.54 -11.59 -1.18
N ALA A 64 0.69 -12.09 -1.35
CA ALA A 64 1.65 -12.21 -0.24
C ALA A 64 1.99 -10.87 0.43
N LEU A 65 2.00 -9.77 -0.33
CA LEU A 65 2.23 -8.44 0.23
C LEU A 65 0.99 -7.92 0.97
N ILE A 66 -0.20 -8.16 0.41
CA ILE A 66 -1.48 -7.86 1.08
C ILE A 66 -1.54 -8.60 2.41
N ASP A 67 -1.25 -9.90 2.44
CA ASP A 67 -1.27 -10.73 3.64
C ASP A 67 -0.29 -10.22 4.69
N HIS A 68 0.93 -9.85 4.28
CA HIS A 68 1.92 -9.26 5.17
C HIS A 68 1.41 -7.97 5.82
N ILE A 69 0.86 -7.05 5.02
CA ILE A 69 0.30 -5.78 5.51
C ILE A 69 -0.89 -6.04 6.45
N MET A 70 -1.80 -6.93 6.06
CA MET A 70 -3.03 -7.22 6.81
C MET A 70 -2.79 -8.03 8.09
N LYS A 71 -1.69 -8.80 8.15
CA LYS A 71 -1.26 -9.49 9.38
C LYS A 71 -0.69 -8.50 10.40
N GLN A 72 0.08 -7.51 9.94
CA GLN A 72 0.66 -6.51 10.82
C GLN A 72 -0.34 -5.43 11.22
N ARG A 73 -1.21 -4.99 10.30
CA ARG A 73 -2.12 -3.84 10.45
C ARG A 73 -1.43 -2.60 11.04
N LEU A 74 -0.17 -2.39 10.64
CA LEU A 74 0.59 -1.21 11.00
C LEU A 74 0.41 -0.16 9.91
N VAL A 75 -0.12 1.00 10.28
CA VAL A 75 -0.36 2.12 9.35
C VAL A 75 0.94 2.53 8.66
N THR A 76 2.06 2.50 9.39
CA THR A 76 3.39 2.81 8.85
C THR A 76 3.87 1.81 7.80
N THR A 77 3.50 0.52 7.91
CA THR A 77 3.81 -0.48 6.87
C THR A 77 3.03 -0.16 5.60
N LEU A 78 1.72 0.11 5.70
CA LEU A 78 0.90 0.46 4.54
C LEU A 78 1.38 1.77 3.88
N ALA A 79 1.69 2.79 4.68
CA ALA A 79 2.17 4.09 4.19
C ALA A 79 3.48 3.98 3.40
N LYS A 80 4.45 3.18 3.87
CA LYS A 80 5.72 2.95 3.16
C LYS A 80 5.51 2.29 1.80
N ASN A 81 4.67 1.26 1.74
CA ASN A 81 4.35 0.60 0.47
C ASN A 81 3.65 1.56 -0.50
N LEU A 82 2.73 2.38 0.02
CA LEU A 82 2.04 3.40 -0.77
C LEU A 82 3.00 4.44 -1.35
N GLU A 83 3.98 4.92 -0.57
CA GLU A 83 5.01 5.83 -1.06
C GLU A 83 5.79 5.24 -2.25
N ASP A 84 6.15 3.95 -2.16
CA ASP A 84 6.84 3.25 -3.25
C ASP A 84 5.95 3.09 -4.49
N TRP A 85 4.67 2.76 -4.31
CA TRP A 85 3.71 2.66 -5.42
C TRP A 85 3.49 4.00 -6.13
N LEU A 86 3.38 5.10 -5.37
CA LEU A 86 3.23 6.45 -5.93
C LEU A 86 4.48 6.91 -6.68
N ARG A 87 5.67 6.56 -6.19
CA ARG A 87 6.92 6.90 -6.86
C ARG A 87 7.05 6.20 -8.22
N VAL A 88 6.52 4.98 -8.35
CA VAL A 88 6.47 4.26 -9.62
C VAL A 88 5.38 4.83 -10.53
N SER A 89 4.19 5.08 -10.01
CA SER A 89 3.06 5.60 -10.81
C SER A 89 3.27 7.01 -11.37
N ASN A 90 4.13 7.83 -10.75
CA ASN A 90 4.40 9.21 -11.17
C ASN A 90 5.62 9.35 -12.11
N LYS A 91 6.20 8.23 -12.56
CA LYS A 91 7.32 8.21 -13.52
C LYS A 91 6.83 7.83 -14.92
#